data_AF-A0A8S3PND8-F1
#
_entry.id   AF-A0A8S3PND8-F1
#
_cell.length_a   1.000
_cell.length_b   1.000
_cell.length_c   1.000
_cell.angle_alpha   90.00
_cell.angle_beta   90.00
_cell.angle_gamma   90.00
#
_symmetry.space_group_name_H-M   'P 1'
#
loop_
_entity.id
_entity.type
_entity.pdbx_description
1 polymer ?
#
loop_
_entity_poly.entity_id
_entity_poly.type
_entity_poly.pdbx_seq_one_letter_code
_entity_poly.pdbx_strand_id
1 'polypeptide(L)'
;MLQDLDMYDNRITSLGHPKDSSDAVAKRWVTQQMKDDIKDIIDLEAALESISKELEAMKKQLNVIEKDVAKSLPMTGGKMGSGIDMQGHSITNLPLSTTTNEPVTKGWYAKNWKDLVKNLTDRVNDLEKEIKGGRSRRELDAIAKEGRTLDSIKTTLENRFG
;
A
#
# COMPACT_ATOMS: atom_id res chain seq x y z
N MET A 1 -89.67 18.11 -20.46
CA MET A 1 -89.57 18.98 -19.27
C MET A 1 -88.90 18.16 -18.18
N LEU A 2 -87.71 18.54 -17.73
CA LEU A 2 -87.18 18.03 -16.47
C LEU A 2 -87.87 18.83 -15.35
N GLN A 3 -88.56 18.14 -14.45
CA GLN A 3 -89.01 18.70 -13.16
C GLN A 3 -87.95 18.40 -12.12
N ASP A 4 -87.71 19.35 -11.23
CA ASP A 4 -86.81 19.16 -10.09
C ASP A 4 -87.39 18.11 -9.14
N LEU A 5 -86.52 17.25 -8.61
CA LEU A 5 -86.88 16.25 -7.61
C LEU A 5 -86.80 16.90 -6.21
N ASP A 6 -87.96 17.19 -5.60
CA ASP A 6 -88.03 17.63 -4.21
C ASP A 6 -87.99 16.42 -3.25
N MET A 7 -87.05 16.42 -2.31
CA MET A 7 -86.79 15.29 -1.41
C MET A 7 -87.15 15.56 0.07
N TYR A 8 -87.54 16.77 0.46
CA TYR A 8 -87.89 17.11 1.85
C TYR A 8 -86.96 16.48 2.92
N ASP A 9 -87.53 15.83 3.95
CA ASP A 9 -86.82 15.21 5.09
C ASP A 9 -86.30 13.79 4.81
N ASN A 10 -86.35 13.32 3.56
CA ASN A 10 -85.89 11.97 3.23
C ASN A 10 -84.38 11.83 3.47
N ARG A 11 -83.98 10.73 4.13
CA ARG A 11 -82.56 10.42 4.42
C ARG A 11 -82.13 9.14 3.72
N ILE A 12 -80.91 9.14 3.20
CA ILE A 12 -80.24 7.93 2.70
C ILE A 12 -79.43 7.33 3.85
N THR A 13 -79.79 6.13 4.30
CA THR A 13 -79.20 5.49 5.50
C THR A 13 -78.34 4.26 5.18
N SER A 14 -78.20 3.88 3.91
CA SER A 14 -77.53 2.63 3.49
C SER A 14 -76.63 2.80 2.27
N LEU A 15 -75.74 3.79 2.30
CA LEU A 15 -74.65 3.86 1.33
C LEU A 15 -73.65 2.73 1.60
N GLY A 16 -73.38 1.90 0.59
CA GLY A 16 -72.38 0.83 0.65
C GLY A 16 -70.94 1.36 0.56
N HIS A 17 -69.97 0.45 0.50
CA HIS A 17 -68.59 0.83 0.18
C HIS A 17 -68.51 1.34 -1.28
N PRO A 18 -67.77 2.44 -1.52
CA PRO A 18 -67.55 2.93 -2.87
C PRO A 18 -66.79 1.89 -3.69
N LYS A 19 -67.20 1.70 -4.93
CA LYS A 19 -66.49 0.89 -5.94
C LYS A 19 -65.77 1.77 -6.95
N ASP A 20 -66.32 2.95 -7.23
CA ASP A 20 -65.78 3.92 -8.19
C ASP A 20 -65.54 5.30 -7.55
N SER A 21 -64.73 6.13 -8.22
CA SER A 21 -64.35 7.46 -7.73
C SER A 21 -65.49 8.48 -7.69
N SER A 22 -66.63 8.18 -8.32
CA SER A 22 -67.84 9.01 -8.32
C SER A 22 -68.87 8.60 -7.27
N ASP A 23 -68.62 7.53 -6.51
CA ASP A 23 -69.61 7.01 -5.56
C ASP A 23 -69.78 7.92 -4.35
N ALA A 24 -71.03 8.13 -3.94
CA ALA A 24 -71.32 8.80 -2.68
C ALA A 24 -70.92 7.90 -1.50
N VAL A 25 -70.16 8.44 -0.56
CA VAL A 25 -69.61 7.71 0.59
C VAL A 25 -70.11 8.25 1.92
N ALA A 26 -70.25 7.36 2.90
CA ALA A 26 -70.53 7.77 4.27
C ALA A 26 -69.30 8.47 4.88
N LYS A 27 -69.50 9.59 5.61
CA LYS A 27 -68.42 10.32 6.30
C LYS A 27 -67.56 9.41 7.21
N ARG A 28 -68.19 8.41 7.83
CA ARG A 28 -67.48 7.42 8.68
C ARG A 28 -66.45 6.62 7.89
N TRP A 29 -66.75 6.24 6.66
CA TRP A 29 -65.82 5.51 5.78
C TRP A 29 -64.61 6.37 5.45
N VAL A 30 -64.83 7.61 5.01
CA VAL A 30 -63.74 8.57 4.72
C VAL A 30 -62.87 8.79 5.96
N THR A 31 -63.49 8.93 7.13
CA THR A 31 -62.75 9.12 8.39
C THR A 31 -61.90 7.90 8.75
N GLN A 32 -62.38 6.67 8.47
CA GLN A 32 -61.61 5.46 8.72
C GLN A 32 -60.43 5.35 7.76
N GLN A 33 -60.65 5.57 6.46
CA GLN A 33 -59.58 5.55 5.46
C GLN A 33 -58.47 6.55 5.81
N MET A 34 -58.85 7.79 6.17
CA MET A 34 -57.87 8.80 6.59
C MET A 34 -57.07 8.37 7.82
N LYS A 35 -57.67 7.65 8.78
CA LYS A 35 -56.94 7.15 9.96
C LYS A 35 -55.94 6.07 9.59
N ASP A 36 -56.32 5.18 8.68
CA ASP A 36 -55.46 4.10 8.21
C ASP A 36 -54.29 4.69 7.42
N ASP A 37 -54.55 5.63 6.51
CA ASP A 37 -53.52 6.35 5.75
C ASP A 37 -52.56 7.14 6.69
N ILE A 38 -53.09 7.81 7.72
CA ILE A 38 -52.27 8.52 8.73
C ILE A 38 -51.40 7.53 9.51
N LYS A 39 -51.93 6.35 9.84
CA LYS A 39 -51.16 5.32 10.54
C LYS A 39 -50.00 4.82 9.66
N ASP A 40 -50.25 4.57 8.38
CA ASP A 40 -49.22 4.14 7.44
C ASP A 40 -48.12 5.20 7.31
N ILE A 41 -48.48 6.49 7.28
CA ILE A 41 -47.51 7.60 7.28
C ILE A 41 -46.63 7.58 8.53
N ILE A 42 -47.22 7.43 9.72
CA ILE A 42 -46.47 7.39 10.99
C ILE A 42 -45.51 6.19 11.03
N ASP A 43 -45.97 5.02 10.56
CA ASP A 43 -45.13 3.82 10.53
C ASP A 43 -43.96 3.98 9.53
N LEU A 44 -44.18 4.66 8.40
CA LEU A 44 -43.12 5.02 7.45
C LEU A 44 -42.12 6.04 8.01
N GLU A 45 -42.58 7.05 8.76
CA GLU A 45 -41.71 8.03 9.41
C GLU A 45 -40.78 7.36 10.44
N ALA A 46 -41.29 6.42 11.22
CA ALA A 46 -40.49 5.65 12.17
C ALA A 46 -39.40 4.80 11.47
N ALA A 47 -39.75 4.17 10.33
CA ALA A 47 -38.79 3.42 9.54
C ALA A 47 -37.68 4.32 8.95
N LEU A 48 -38.05 5.51 8.46
CA LEU A 48 -37.10 6.50 7.93
C LEU A 48 -36.10 6.98 9.00
N GLU A 49 -36.57 7.16 10.23
CA GLU A 49 -35.70 7.54 11.36
C GLU A 49 -34.67 6.43 11.66
N SER A 50 -35.10 5.16 11.63
CA SER A 50 -34.21 4.01 11.83
C SER A 50 -33.12 3.95 10.75
N ILE A 51 -33.50 4.06 9.47
CA ILE A 51 -32.56 4.06 8.35
C ILE A 51 -31.55 5.21 8.46
N SER A 52 -32.02 6.39 8.86
CA SER A 52 -31.15 7.57 9.04
C SER A 52 -30.09 7.34 10.12
N LYS A 53 -30.45 6.68 11.23
CA LYS A 53 -29.51 6.31 12.30
C LYS A 53 -28.46 5.31 11.82
N GLU A 54 -28.87 4.29 11.07
CA GLU A 54 -27.94 3.30 10.49
C GLU A 54 -26.96 3.93 9.50
N LEU A 55 -27.43 4.87 8.67
CA LEU A 55 -26.58 5.60 7.72
C LEU A 55 -25.47 6.37 8.44
N GLU A 56 -25.78 7.08 9.52
CA GLU A 56 -24.78 7.81 10.31
C GLU A 56 -23.78 6.88 10.99
N ALA A 57 -24.24 5.70 11.45
CA ALA A 57 -23.35 4.67 11.99
C ALA A 57 -22.36 4.15 10.91
N MET A 58 -22.85 3.86 9.70
CA MET A 58 -22.02 3.42 8.58
C MET A 58 -21.01 4.49 8.15
N LYS A 59 -21.41 5.76 8.06
CA LYS A 59 -20.49 6.88 7.76
C LYS A 59 -19.35 6.97 8.77
N LYS A 60 -19.66 6.78 10.06
CA LYS A 60 -18.65 6.76 11.13
C LYS A 60 -17.67 5.61 10.95
N GLN A 61 -18.15 4.41 10.62
CA GLN A 61 -17.29 3.25 10.35
C GLN A 61 -16.39 3.48 9.15
N LEU A 62 -16.91 4.02 8.05
CA LEU A 62 -16.13 4.35 6.85
C LEU A 62 -14.96 5.30 7.18
N ASN A 63 -15.22 6.36 7.95
CA ASN A 63 -14.19 7.32 8.35
C ASN A 63 -13.05 6.66 9.17
N VAL A 64 -13.38 5.68 10.03
CA VAL A 64 -12.38 4.90 10.76
C VAL A 64 -11.53 4.08 9.78
N ILE A 65 -12.16 3.36 8.86
CA ILE A 65 -11.48 2.53 7.86
C ILE A 65 -10.56 3.38 6.99
N GLU A 66 -11.03 4.53 6.47
CA GLU A 66 -10.23 5.43 5.65
C GLU A 66 -8.97 5.92 6.38
N LYS A 67 -9.10 6.26 7.67
CA LYS A 67 -7.96 6.65 8.51
C LYS A 67 -6.98 5.52 8.72
N ASP A 68 -7.46 4.30 8.92
CA ASP A 68 -6.59 3.15 9.16
C ASP A 68 -5.88 2.71 7.88
N VAL A 69 -6.56 2.71 6.73
CA VAL A 69 -5.94 2.49 5.42
C VAL A 69 -4.84 3.52 5.15
N ALA A 70 -5.10 4.81 5.41
CA ALA A 70 -4.12 5.86 5.23
C ALA A 70 -2.85 5.65 6.09
N LYS A 71 -2.97 5.09 7.30
CA LYS A 71 -1.82 4.73 8.15
C LYS A 71 -1.04 3.52 7.62
N SER A 72 -1.71 2.58 6.96
CA SER A 72 -1.09 1.33 6.49
C SER A 72 -0.42 1.43 5.10
N LEU A 73 -0.81 2.39 4.27
CA LEU A 73 -0.21 2.58 2.94
C LEU A 73 1.32 2.84 2.95
N PRO A 74 1.90 3.63 3.86
CA PRO A 74 3.35 3.78 3.96
C PRO A 74 4.11 2.48 4.24
N MET A 75 3.44 1.45 4.74
CA MET A 75 4.05 0.19 5.17
C MET A 75 4.04 -0.93 4.10
N THR A 76 3.39 -0.75 2.95
CA THR A 76 2.97 -1.89 2.10
C THR A 76 3.59 -1.98 0.69
N GLY A 77 4.63 -1.23 0.34
CA GLY A 77 5.34 -1.53 -0.93
C GLY A 77 6.09 -0.41 -1.62
N GLY A 78 6.64 0.56 -0.89
CA GLY A 78 7.51 1.58 -1.47
C GLY A 78 8.94 1.07 -1.71
N LYS A 79 9.61 1.57 -2.75
CA LYS A 79 11.07 1.50 -2.87
C LYS A 79 11.64 2.33 -1.71
N MET A 80 12.29 1.69 -0.73
CA MET A 80 12.97 2.39 0.36
C MET A 80 14.15 3.18 -0.22
N GLY A 81 13.92 4.47 -0.54
CA GLY A 81 14.90 5.36 -1.16
C GLY A 81 15.79 6.10 -0.16
N SER A 82 15.47 6.05 1.13
CA SER A 82 16.21 6.70 2.21
C SER A 82 16.79 5.68 3.19
N GLY A 83 17.77 6.11 3.99
CA GLY A 83 18.32 5.29 5.07
C GLY A 83 17.20 4.77 5.99
N ILE A 84 17.22 3.47 6.26
CA ILE A 84 16.31 2.84 7.21
C ILE A 84 16.85 3.14 8.61
N ASP A 85 16.14 3.98 9.38
CA ASP A 85 16.43 4.15 10.80
C ASP A 85 15.98 2.89 11.55
N MET A 86 16.96 2.10 12.00
CA MET A 86 16.72 0.87 12.75
C MET A 86 16.67 1.08 14.26
N GLN A 87 16.76 2.32 14.77
CA GLN A 87 16.74 2.62 16.21
C GLN A 87 17.71 1.76 17.05
N GLY A 88 18.85 1.40 16.46
CA GLY A 88 19.85 0.53 17.11
C GLY A 88 19.58 -0.98 17.01
N HIS A 89 18.51 -1.41 16.34
CA HIS A 89 18.30 -2.82 16.00
C HIS A 89 19.25 -3.28 14.88
N SER A 90 19.52 -4.59 14.82
CA SER A 90 20.41 -5.19 13.84
C SER A 90 19.79 -6.45 13.23
N ILE A 91 20.18 -6.75 11.98
CA ILE A 91 19.81 -8.00 11.30
C ILE A 91 20.93 -9.01 11.56
N THR A 92 20.60 -10.11 12.22
CA THR A 92 21.59 -11.13 12.65
C THR A 92 21.67 -12.35 11.73
N ASN A 93 20.69 -12.53 10.83
CA ASN A 93 20.54 -13.72 9.99
C ASN A 93 20.71 -13.45 8.48
N LEU A 94 21.52 -12.48 8.09
CA LEU A 94 21.85 -12.30 6.67
C LEU A 94 22.79 -13.43 6.22
N PRO A 95 22.45 -14.17 5.15
CA PRO A 95 23.34 -15.19 4.61
C PRO A 95 24.66 -14.58 4.15
N LEU A 96 25.71 -15.39 4.20
CA LEU A 96 27.02 -15.01 3.64
C LEU A 96 26.83 -14.65 2.17
N SER A 97 27.38 -13.50 1.80
CA SER A 97 27.32 -13.02 0.44
C SER A 97 28.03 -13.99 -0.51
N THR A 98 27.43 -14.26 -1.67
CA THR A 98 27.99 -15.15 -2.71
C THR A 98 28.43 -14.41 -3.97
N THR A 99 28.12 -13.11 -4.09
CA THR A 99 28.44 -12.29 -5.26
C THR A 99 29.15 -10.99 -4.88
N THR A 100 29.97 -10.46 -5.79
CA THR A 100 30.79 -9.26 -5.57
C THR A 100 30.00 -7.96 -5.34
N ASN A 101 28.68 -7.96 -5.59
CA ASN A 101 27.83 -6.78 -5.51
C ASN A 101 26.83 -6.82 -4.34
N GLU A 102 26.96 -7.79 -3.45
CA GLU A 102 26.09 -7.92 -2.29
C GLU A 102 26.64 -7.14 -1.09
N PRO A 103 25.76 -6.51 -0.29
CA PRO A 103 26.16 -5.80 0.91
C PRO A 103 26.71 -6.78 1.95
N VAL A 104 28.02 -6.70 2.20
CA VAL A 104 28.71 -7.46 3.26
C VAL A 104 28.72 -6.66 4.57
N THR A 105 28.72 -7.37 5.70
CA THR A 105 28.81 -6.73 7.01
C THR A 105 30.20 -6.09 7.21
N LYS A 106 30.29 -5.01 8.00
CA LYS A 106 31.57 -4.40 8.39
C LYS A 106 32.54 -5.41 9.01
N GLY A 107 32.01 -6.40 9.75
CA GLY A 107 32.79 -7.48 10.34
C GLY A 107 33.44 -8.40 9.30
N TRP A 108 32.73 -8.72 8.21
CA TRP A 108 33.29 -9.46 7.09
C TRP A 108 34.42 -8.68 6.41
N TYR A 109 34.21 -7.37 6.16
CA TYR A 109 35.26 -6.49 5.63
C TYR A 109 36.48 -6.44 6.55
N ALA A 110 36.30 -6.23 7.86
CA ALA A 110 37.40 -6.12 8.82
C ALA A 110 38.22 -7.42 8.95
N LYS A 111 37.58 -8.58 8.82
CA LYS A 111 38.26 -9.89 8.85
C LYS A 111 39.04 -10.14 7.57
N ASN A 112 38.38 -10.01 6.41
CA ASN A 112 38.99 -10.36 5.13
C ASN A 112 39.97 -9.29 4.60
N TRP A 113 39.81 -8.02 5.00
CA TRP A 113 40.78 -6.97 4.70
C TRP A 113 42.15 -7.27 5.32
N LYS A 114 42.18 -7.77 6.56
CA LYS A 114 43.44 -8.14 7.22
C LYS A 114 44.15 -9.27 6.48
N ASP A 115 43.40 -10.28 6.06
CA ASP A 115 43.95 -11.41 5.30
C ASP A 115 44.43 -10.98 3.90
N LEU A 116 43.70 -10.09 3.23
CA LEU A 116 44.10 -9.51 1.95
C LEU A 116 45.40 -8.68 2.07
N VAL A 117 45.49 -7.80 3.07
CA VAL A 117 46.68 -6.97 3.33
C VAL A 117 47.87 -7.86 3.67
N LYS A 118 47.69 -8.90 4.48
CA LYS A 118 48.73 -9.86 4.81
C LYS A 118 49.26 -10.57 3.56
N ASN A 119 48.36 -11.12 2.73
CA ASN A 119 48.75 -11.79 1.48
C ASN A 119 49.49 -10.87 0.51
N LEU A 120 49.09 -9.60 0.40
CA LEU A 120 49.79 -8.60 -0.41
C LEU A 120 51.16 -8.27 0.16
N THR A 121 51.28 -8.14 1.48
CA THR A 121 52.54 -7.85 2.17
C THR A 121 53.53 -8.99 1.99
N ASP A 122 53.08 -10.23 2.17
CA ASP A 122 53.91 -11.42 1.98
C ASP A 122 54.43 -11.50 0.54
N ARG A 123 53.56 -11.23 -0.44
CA ARG A 123 53.93 -11.22 -1.87
C ARG A 123 54.90 -10.09 -2.24
N VAL A 124 54.77 -8.91 -1.63
CA VAL A 124 55.74 -7.82 -1.81
C VAL A 124 57.10 -8.21 -1.23
N ASN A 125 57.12 -8.81 -0.03
CA ASN A 125 58.36 -9.26 0.60
C ASN A 125 59.08 -10.35 -0.19
N ASP A 126 58.34 -11.27 -0.80
CA ASP A 126 58.92 -12.31 -1.66
C ASP A 126 59.51 -11.71 -2.94
N LEU A 127 58.80 -10.78 -3.58
CA LEU A 127 59.33 -10.04 -4.74
C LEU A 127 60.58 -9.24 -4.39
N GLU A 128 60.62 -8.60 -3.22
CA GLU A 128 61.82 -7.89 -2.77
C GLU A 128 63.01 -8.83 -2.56
N LYS A 129 62.78 -10.03 -2.01
CA LYS A 129 63.83 -11.05 -1.85
C LYS A 129 64.32 -11.57 -3.18
N GLU A 130 63.43 -11.77 -4.17
CA GLU A 130 63.82 -12.15 -5.53
C GLU A 130 64.68 -11.07 -6.20
N ILE A 131 64.36 -9.79 -5.99
CA ILE A 131 65.15 -8.66 -6.51
C ILE A 131 66.52 -8.58 -5.82
N LYS A 132 66.56 -8.72 -4.49
CA LYS A 132 67.81 -8.63 -3.68
C LYS A 132 68.68 -9.89 -3.79
N GLY A 133 68.09 -11.04 -4.09
CA GLY A 133 68.70 -12.37 -4.06
C GLY A 133 69.41 -12.81 -5.34
N GLY A 134 69.22 -12.12 -6.47
CA GLY A 134 70.07 -12.33 -7.66
C GLY A 134 69.33 -12.27 -8.99
N ARG A 135 69.22 -11.07 -9.57
CA ARG A 135 69.21 -10.90 -11.03
C ARG A 135 70.45 -10.10 -11.41
N SER A 136 71.23 -10.60 -12.36
CA SER A 136 72.40 -9.85 -12.81
C SER A 136 71.92 -8.57 -13.51
N ARG A 137 72.65 -7.47 -13.41
CA ARG A 137 72.33 -6.18 -14.06
C ARG A 137 71.92 -6.32 -15.54
N ARG A 138 72.44 -7.34 -16.23
CA ARG A 138 72.14 -7.65 -17.64
C ARG A 138 70.73 -8.17 -17.89
N GLU A 139 70.08 -8.79 -16.90
CA GLU A 139 68.71 -9.32 -17.02
C GLU A 139 67.66 -8.25 -16.72
N LEU A 140 67.99 -7.27 -15.86
CA LEU A 140 67.15 -6.09 -15.63
C LEU A 140 67.10 -5.18 -16.87
N ASP A 141 68.21 -5.04 -17.59
CA ASP A 141 68.26 -4.32 -18.87
C ASP A 141 67.48 -5.05 -19.99
N ALA A 142 67.41 -6.38 -19.94
CA ALA A 142 66.61 -7.18 -20.88
C ALA A 142 65.10 -7.05 -20.63
N ILE A 143 64.68 -7.04 -19.36
CA ILE A 143 63.27 -6.83 -18.98
C ILE A 143 62.86 -5.37 -19.19
N ALA A 144 63.75 -4.39 -19.06
CA ALA A 144 63.47 -3.00 -19.46
C ALA A 144 63.28 -2.86 -20.98
N LYS A 145 63.88 -3.75 -21.78
CA LYS A 145 63.70 -3.82 -23.24
C LYS A 145 62.49 -4.66 -23.68
N GLU A 146 62.09 -5.67 -22.90
CA GLU A 146 60.94 -6.55 -23.18
C GLU A 146 59.67 -6.22 -22.37
N GLY A 147 59.77 -5.22 -21.49
CA GLY A 147 58.70 -4.81 -20.59
C GLY A 147 57.52 -4.25 -21.36
N ARG A 148 56.45 -5.06 -21.48
CA ARG A 148 55.08 -4.61 -21.68
C ARG A 148 54.88 -3.33 -20.86
N THR A 149 54.82 -2.18 -21.54
CA THR A 149 54.83 -0.86 -20.93
C THR A 149 53.72 -0.76 -19.87
N LEU A 150 53.92 0.08 -18.86
CA LEU A 150 52.91 0.36 -17.82
C LEU A 150 51.53 0.68 -18.43
N ASP A 151 51.51 1.26 -19.64
CA ASP A 151 50.30 1.47 -20.43
C ASP A 151 49.54 0.18 -20.75
N SER A 152 50.22 -0.91 -21.12
CA SER A 152 49.55 -2.19 -21.39
C SER A 152 48.94 -2.83 -20.14
N ILE A 153 49.57 -2.64 -18.98
CA ILE A 153 49.04 -3.11 -17.69
C ILE A 153 47.84 -2.24 -17.29
N LYS A 154 47.93 -0.92 -17.49
CA LYS A 154 46.85 0.03 -17.25
C LYS A 154 45.63 -0.28 -18.13
N THR A 155 45.82 -0.48 -19.43
CA THR A 155 44.75 -0.88 -20.36
C THR A 155 44.13 -2.23 -19.98
N THR A 156 44.93 -3.19 -19.53
CA THR A 156 44.41 -4.51 -19.10
C THR A 156 43.59 -4.41 -17.81
N LEU A 157 43.97 -3.54 -16.88
CA LEU A 157 43.24 -3.31 -15.63
C LEU A 157 41.96 -2.49 -15.86
N GLU A 158 42.01 -1.48 -16.73
CA GLU A 158 40.83 -0.70 -17.14
C GLU A 158 39.78 -1.59 -17.83
N ASN A 159 40.19 -2.52 -18.69
CA ASN A 159 39.27 -3.47 -19.34
C ASN A 159 38.72 -4.57 -18.42
N ARG A 160 39.31 -4.78 -17.24
CA ARG A 160 38.88 -5.85 -16.31
C ARG A 160 38.04 -5.36 -15.15
N PHE A 161 38.14 -4.07 -14.84
CA PHE A 161 37.54 -3.47 -13.63
C PHE A 161 36.78 -2.16 -13.89
N GLY A 162 36.84 -1.62 -15.11
CA GLY A 162 35.88 -0.62 -15.62
C GLY A 162 34.71 -1.31 -16.32
#